data_AF-A0A1C5MYQ3-F1
#
_entry.id   AF-A0A1C5MYQ3-F1
#
_cell.length_a   1.000
_cell.length_b   1.000
_cell.length_c   1.000
_cell.angle_alpha   90.00
_cell.angle_beta   90.00
_cell.angle_gamma   90.00
#
_symmetry.space_group_name_H-M   'P 1'
#
loop_
_entity.id
_entity.type
_entity.pdbx_description
1 polymer ?
#
loop_
_entity_poly.entity_id
_entity_poly.type
_entity_poly.pdbx_seq_one_letter_code
_entity_poly.pdbx_strand_id
1 'polypeptide(L)' 'MEITYFEVYLKDGTTFDFDYKCNKVDYGKGDYIVCIHKEKDEELVYRTLAIIPRENVKYILTKEL' A
#
# COMPACT_ATOMS: atom_id res chain seq x y z
N MET A 1 11.02 5.93 4.34
CA MET A 1 10.01 6.98 4.60
C MET A 1 8.77 6.27 5.09
N GLU A 2 8.28 6.60 6.28
CA GLU A 2 6.98 6.12 6.75
C GLU A 2 5.90 6.87 5.98
N ILE A 3 4.98 6.14 5.36
CA ILE A 3 3.88 6.74 4.61
C ILE A 3 2.73 6.95 5.59
N THR A 4 2.32 8.20 5.79
CA THR A 4 1.19 8.55 6.67
C THR A 4 -0.15 8.21 6.01
N TYR A 5 -0.23 8.40 4.68
CA TYR A 5 -1.43 8.13 3.89
C TYR A 5 -1.07 7.91 2.42
N PHE A 6 -1.70 6.94 1.75
CA PHE A 6 -1.61 6.80 0.30
C PHE A 6 -2.89 6.27 -0.33
N GLU A 7 -3.05 6.53 -1.62
CA GLU A 7 -4.21 6.12 -2.42
C GLU A 7 -3.72 5.29 -3.60
N VAL A 8 -4.42 4.19 -3.89
CA VAL A 8 -4.16 3.34 -5.05
C VAL A 8 -5.31 3.51 -6.03
N TYR A 9 -4.98 4.00 -7.23
CA TYR A 9 -5.94 4.17 -8.31
C TYR A 9 -5.77 3.06 -9.33
N LEU A 10 -6.86 2.33 -9.62
CA LEU A 10 -6.89 1.28 -10.61
C LEU A 10 -7.32 1.80 -11.98
N LYS A 11 -7.00 1.03 -13.03
CA LYS A 11 -7.31 1.35 -14.43
C LYS A 11 -8.82 1.31 -14.73
N ASP A 12 -9.58 0.54 -13.96
CA ASP A 12 -11.04 0.41 -14.07
C ASP A 12 -11.81 1.57 -13.38
N GLY A 13 -11.09 2.46 -12.68
CA GLY A 13 -11.68 3.56 -11.92
C GLY A 13 -11.90 3.27 -10.44
N THR A 14 -11.60 2.06 -9.96
CA THR A 14 -11.62 1.72 -8.53
C THR A 14 -10.49 2.46 -7.80
N THR A 15 -10.78 2.97 -6.60
CA THR A 15 -9.81 3.64 -5.73
C THR A 15 -9.78 2.96 -4.37
N PHE A 16 -8.57 2.76 -3.83
CA PHE A 16 -8.36 2.33 -2.44
C PHE A 16 -7.65 3.44 -1.67
N ASP A 17 -8.21 3.83 -0.53
CA ASP A 17 -7.65 4.81 0.38
C ASP A 17 -7.06 4.11 1.61
N PHE A 18 -5.76 4.32 1.84
CA PHE A 18 -5.00 3.68 2.90
C PHE A 18 -4.47 4.72 3.89
N ASP A 19 -4.88 4.60 5.15
CA ASP A 19 -4.47 5.47 6.26
C ASP A 19 -3.19 4.99 6.96
N TYR A 20 -2.87 5.56 8.12
CA TYR A 20 -1.69 5.19 8.92
C TYR A 20 -1.65 3.70 9.33
N LYS A 21 -2.78 2.99 9.27
CA LYS A 21 -2.81 1.54 9.52
C LYS A 21 -2.26 0.77 8.33
N CYS A 22 -2.07 1.38 7.18
CA CYS A 22 -1.38 0.81 6.05
C CYS A 22 -0.24 1.76 5.65
N ASN A 23 0.93 1.55 6.25
CA ASN A 23 2.03 2.52 6.21
C ASN A 23 3.15 2.13 5.24
N LYS A 24 3.00 1.03 4.49
CA LYS A 24 3.97 0.59 3.50
C LYS A 24 3.30 -0.10 2.31
N VAL A 25 3.82 0.17 1.12
CA VAL A 25 3.57 -0.60 -0.10
C VAL A 25 4.81 -1.42 -0.42
N ASP A 26 4.66 -2.73 -0.48
CA ASP A 26 5.68 -3.64 -0.99
C ASP A 26 5.42 -3.92 -2.47
N TYR A 27 6.44 -3.77 -3.31
CA TYR A 27 6.34 -3.98 -4.75
C TYR A 27 6.71 -5.42 -5.17
N GLY A 28 7.13 -6.28 -4.22
CA GLY A 28 7.33 -7.71 -4.42
C GLY A 28 8.18 -8.10 -5.64
N LYS A 29 7.88 -9.28 -6.23
CA LYS A 29 8.50 -9.81 -7.46
C LYS A 29 7.91 -9.25 -8.77
N GLY A 30 7.09 -8.20 -8.71
CA GLY A 30 6.67 -7.44 -9.90
C GLY A 30 5.20 -7.60 -10.31
N ASP A 31 4.56 -8.73 -10.02
CA ASP A 31 3.17 -8.99 -10.48
C ASP A 31 2.10 -8.34 -9.61
N TYR A 32 2.42 -8.04 -8.35
CA TYR A 32 1.49 -7.49 -7.37
C TYR A 32 2.15 -6.37 -6.58
N ILE A 33 1.31 -5.47 -6.07
CA ILE A 33 1.65 -4.65 -4.91
C ILE A 33 0.97 -5.23 -3.68
N VAL A 34 1.66 -5.17 -2.54
CA VAL A 34 1.15 -5.60 -1.25
C VAL A 34 1.10 -4.39 -0.33
N CYS A 35 -0.10 -4.00 0.07
CA CYS A 35 -0.34 -2.92 1.01
C CYS A 35 -0.28 -3.53 2.43
N ILE A 36 0.69 -3.09 3.23
CA ILE A 36 0.99 -3.69 4.54
C ILE A 36 1.03 -2.66 5.67
N HIS A 37 0.61 -3.11 6.85
CA HIS A 37 0.94 -2.47 8.11
C HIS A 37 2.28 -2.99 8.62
N LYS A 38 3.19 -2.10 8.98
CA LYS A 38 4.39 -2.41 9.75
C LYS A 38 4.25 -1.77 11.14
N GLU A 39 4.24 -2.59 12.19
CA GLU A 39 4.26 -2.10 13.57
C GLU A 39 5.64 -1.51 13.91
N LYS A 40 5.66 -0.43 14.72
CA LYS A 40 6.86 0.36 15.01
C LYS A 40 7.82 -0.29 16.02
N ASP A 41 7.30 -1.01 17.01
CA ASP A 41 8.04 -1.28 18.24
C ASP A 41 8.28 -2.77 18.58
N GLU A 42 7.60 -3.73 17.95
CA GLU A 42 7.76 -5.15 18.31
C GLU A 42 7.94 -6.05 17.06
N GLU A 43 8.99 -6.87 17.08
CA GLU A 43 9.28 -8.00 16.19
C GLU A 43 8.74 -7.98 14.74
N LEU A 44 9.18 -7.07 13.85
CA LEU A 44 8.93 -7.15 12.38
C LEU A 44 7.53 -7.72 11.99
N VAL A 45 6.47 -7.33 12.70
CA VAL A 45 5.14 -7.88 12.44
C VAL A 45 4.59 -7.14 11.24
N TYR A 46 4.46 -7.87 10.14
CA TYR A 46 3.85 -7.37 8.91
C TYR A 46 2.44 -7.91 8.80
N ARG A 47 1.45 -7.02 8.75
CA ARG A 47 0.07 -7.39 8.44
C ARG A 47 -0.26 -7.02 7.01
N THR A 48 -0.64 -8.01 6.21
CA THR A 48 -1.15 -7.77 4.85
C THR A 48 -2.57 -7.26 4.92
N LEU A 49 -2.85 -6.14 4.24
CA LEU A 49 -4.17 -5.52 4.17
C LEU A 49 -4.79 -5.62 2.79
N ALA A 50 -3.98 -5.51 1.73
CA ALA A 50 -4.43 -5.75 0.37
C ALA A 50 -3.30 -6.33 -0.50
N ILE A 51 -3.69 -7.14 -1.47
CA ILE A 51 -2.84 -7.61 -2.56
C ILE A 51 -3.53 -7.23 -3.86
N ILE A 52 -2.86 -6.43 -4.69
CA ILE A 52 -3.45 -5.85 -5.90
C ILE A 52 -2.56 -6.22 -7.09
N PRO A 53 -3.09 -6.80 -8.18
CA PRO A 53 -2.34 -7.04 -9.41
C PRO A 53 -1.78 -5.72 -9.94
N ARG A 54 -0.47 -5.67 -10.18
CA ARG A 54 0.21 -4.44 -10.63
C ARG A 54 -0.28 -4.00 -12.00
N GLU A 55 -0.68 -4.95 -12.85
CA GLU A 55 -1.30 -4.66 -14.14
C GLU A 55 -2.60 -3.85 -14.04
N ASN A 56 -3.30 -3.92 -12.91
CA ASN A 56 -4.53 -3.16 -12.68
C ASN A 56 -4.26 -1.78 -12.09
N VAL A 57 -3.06 -1.55 -11.54
CA VAL A 57 -2.70 -0.26 -10.93
C VAL A 57 -2.41 0.77 -12.03
N LYS A 58 -3.06 1.93 -11.93
CA LYS A 58 -2.82 3.09 -12.78
C LYS A 58 -1.73 3.98 -12.19
N TYR A 59 -1.87 4.37 -10.93
CA TYR A 59 -0.86 5.10 -10.15
C TYR A 59 -1.13 4.99 -8.64
N ILE A 60 -0.11 5.31 -7.85
CA ILE A 60 -0.19 5.40 -6.38
C ILE A 60 0.14 6.84 -6.00
N LEU A 61 -0.72 7.48 -5.21
CA LEU A 61 -0.51 8.83 -4.70
C LEU A 61 -0.17 8.77 -3.22
N THR A 62 1.04 9.20 -2.86
CA THR A 62 1.44 9.35 -1.45
C THR A 62 1.09 10.77 -0.99
N LYS A 63 0.38 10.91 0.13
CA LYS A 63 0.10 12.23 0.72
C LYS A 63 0.94 12.40 1.97
N GLU A 64 1.76 13.43 1.99
CA GLU A 64 2.37 13.95 3.21
C GLU A 64 1.34 14.86 3.89
N LEU A 65 1.19 14.71 5.21
CA LEU A 65 0.42 15.64 6.05
C LEU A 65 1.36 16.71 6.59
#